data_AF-A0A0F2Q8X8-F1
#
_entry.id   AF-A0A0F2Q8X8-F1
#
_cell.length_a   1.000
_cell.length_b   1.000
_cell.length_c   1.000
_cell.angle_alpha   90.00
_cell.angle_beta   90.00
_cell.angle_gamma   90.00
#
_symmetry.space_group_name_H-M   'P 1'
#
loop_
_entity.id
_entity.type
_entity.pdbx_description
1 polymer ?
#
loop_
_entity_poly.entity_id
_entity_poly.type
_entity_poly.pdbx_seq_one_letter_code
_entity_poly.pdbx_strand_id
1 'polypeptide(L)'
;MFGIYFAVLILILLIGFIIFDKILRFEYENHREIWEEDKKPIGILWVPDKASVLYGSYARNSLAIKWLFKNPQWAEHEREVIKWLYWYRRLTFVFFAGVIIQFLIELIKWLVGNI
;
A
#
# COMPACT_ATOMS: atom_id res chain seq x y z
N MET A 1 -1.93 26.20 -6.20
CA MET A 1 -2.66 25.24 -5.34
C MET A 1 -2.49 23.78 -5.76
N PHE A 2 -2.60 23.43 -7.05
CA PHE A 2 -2.39 22.05 -7.54
C PHE A 2 -1.11 21.37 -7.06
N GLY A 3 0.03 22.05 -7.12
CA GLY A 3 1.31 21.47 -6.70
C GLY A 3 1.33 21.03 -5.23
N ILE A 4 0.74 21.82 -4.33
CA ILE A 4 0.66 21.50 -2.89
C ILE A 4 -0.24 20.28 -2.67
N TYR A 5 -1.38 20.23 -3.35
CA TYR A 5 -2.31 19.09 -3.25
C TYR A 5 -1.64 17.77 -3.66
N PHE A 6 -0.97 17.74 -4.82
CA PHE A 6 -0.25 16.55 -5.27
C PHE A 6 0.92 16.21 -4.35
N ALA A 7 1.65 17.20 -3.84
CA ALA A 7 2.71 16.97 -2.86
C ALA A 7 2.17 16.26 -1.60
N VAL A 8 1.01 16.66 -1.10
CA VAL A 8 0.35 16.00 0.04
C VAL A 8 -0.04 14.56 -0.31
N LEU A 9 -0.63 14.31 -1.49
CA LEU A 9 -0.97 12.96 -1.92
C LEU A 9 0.27 12.06 -2.05
N ILE A 10 1.37 12.59 -2.60
CA ILE A 10 2.64 11.87 -2.70
C ILE A 10 3.18 11.53 -1.30
N LEU A 11 3.13 12.46 -0.35
CA LEU A 11 3.55 12.19 1.03
C LEU A 11 2.70 11.08 1.67
N ILE A 12 1.38 11.11 1.49
CA ILE A 12 0.47 10.05 1.97
C ILE A 12 0.84 8.69 1.37
N LEU A 13 1.12 8.65 0.06
CA LEU A 13 1.54 7.44 -0.65
C LEU A 13 2.85 6.89 -0.09
N LEU A 14 3.86 7.74 0.09
CA LEU A 14 5.17 7.35 0.62
C LEU A 14 5.08 6.80 2.04
N ILE A 15 4.28 7.43 2.91
CA ILE A 15 4.02 6.90 4.26
C ILE A 15 3.33 5.53 4.17
N GLY A 16 2.37 5.37 3.25
CA GLY A 16 1.74 4.07 2.98
C GLY A 16 2.75 2.99 2.60
N PHE A 17 3.73 3.32 1.75
CA PHE A 17 4.81 2.40 1.35
C PHE A 17 5.70 2.01 2.53
N ILE A 18 6.08 2.97 3.37
CA ILE A 18 6.89 2.71 4.56
C ILE A 18 6.15 1.77 5.52
N ILE A 19 4.85 2.00 5.74
CA ILE A 19 4.04 1.15 6.62
C ILE A 19 3.89 -0.26 6.03
N PHE A 20 3.64 -0.37 4.73
CA PHE A 20 3.58 -1.67 4.05
C PHE A 20 4.87 -2.45 4.22
N ASP A 21 6.03 -1.83 3.96
CA ASP A 21 7.34 -2.45 4.13
C ASP A 21 7.60 -2.85 5.58
N LYS A 22 7.12 -2.06 6.54
CA LYS A 22 7.25 -2.38 7.96
C LYS A 22 6.45 -3.64 8.34
N ILE A 23 5.22 -3.76 7.85
CA ILE A 23 4.38 -4.97 8.05
C ILE A 23 5.06 -6.17 7.41
N LEU A 24 5.54 -6.02 6.18
CA LEU A 24 6.19 -7.10 5.43
C LEU A 24 7.50 -7.57 6.08
N ARG A 25 8.32 -6.65 6.60
CA ARG A 25 9.54 -6.99 7.36
C ARG A 25 9.19 -7.76 8.62
N PHE A 26 8.14 -7.33 9.33
CA PHE A 26 7.67 -8.05 10.52
C PHE A 26 7.25 -9.48 10.19
N GLU A 27 6.50 -9.68 9.09
CA GLU A 27 6.13 -11.01 8.59
C GLU A 27 7.37 -11.84 8.24
N TYR A 28 8.32 -11.26 7.51
CA TYR A 28 9.57 -11.94 7.14
C TYR A 28 10.40 -12.39 8.36
N GLU A 29 10.46 -11.56 9.40
CA GLU A 29 11.26 -11.81 10.61
C GLU A 29 10.59 -12.80 11.56
N ASN A 30 9.27 -12.71 11.74
CA ASN A 30 8.53 -13.45 12.78
C ASN A 30 7.68 -14.60 12.23
N HIS A 31 7.32 -14.56 10.95
CA HIS A 31 6.43 -15.51 10.29
C HIS A 31 7.01 -15.96 8.95
N ARG A 32 8.30 -16.34 8.97
CA ARG A 32 9.07 -16.67 7.77
C ARG A 32 8.40 -17.72 6.88
N GLU A 33 7.82 -18.75 7.48
CA GLU A 33 7.13 -19.82 6.75
C GLU A 33 5.97 -19.26 5.91
N ILE A 34 5.18 -18.36 6.50
CA ILE A 34 4.04 -17.71 5.82
C ILE A 34 4.52 -16.79 4.70
N TRP A 35 5.59 -16.02 4.94
CA TRP A 35 6.20 -15.19 3.91
C TRP A 35 6.67 -16.03 2.69
N GLU A 36 7.19 -17.24 2.94
CA GLU A 36 7.56 -18.16 1.86
C GLU A 36 6.34 -18.73 1.13
N GLU A 37 5.26 -19.06 1.84
CA GLU A 37 3.97 -19.47 1.27
C GLU A 37 3.32 -18.37 0.40
N ASP A 38 3.42 -17.11 0.84
CA ASP A 38 2.97 -15.93 0.08
C ASP A 38 3.92 -15.60 -1.10
N LYS A 39 4.79 -16.54 -1.49
CA LYS A 39 5.68 -16.50 -2.66
C LYS A 39 6.80 -15.47 -2.56
N LYS A 40 7.33 -15.27 -1.35
CA LYS A 40 8.52 -14.43 -1.09
C LYS A 40 8.34 -12.98 -1.58
N PRO A 41 7.26 -12.30 -1.17
CA PRO A 41 6.98 -10.93 -1.57
C PRO A 41 8.12 -9.99 -1.16
N ILE A 42 8.46 -9.04 -2.03
CA ILE A 42 9.40 -7.96 -1.72
C ILE A 42 8.65 -6.71 -1.25
N GLY A 43 9.34 -5.84 -0.53
CA GLY A 43 8.85 -4.51 -0.22
C GLY A 43 8.87 -3.58 -1.43
N ILE A 44 8.47 -2.34 -1.19
CA ILE A 44 8.55 -1.23 -2.14
C ILE A 44 9.92 -0.55 -2.01
N LEU A 45 10.40 -0.39 -0.78
CA LEU A 45 11.67 0.24 -0.41
C LEU A 45 12.67 -0.78 0.18
N TRP A 46 12.30 -2.06 0.19
CA TRP A 46 13.08 -3.12 0.78
C TRP A 46 12.98 -4.41 -0.02
N VAL A 47 14.11 -5.08 -0.20
CA VAL A 47 14.18 -6.40 -0.85
C VAL A 47 14.84 -7.37 0.13
N PRO A 48 14.13 -8.42 0.59
CA PRO A 48 14.72 -9.46 1.42
C PRO A 48 15.77 -10.27 0.66
N ASP A 49 16.76 -10.77 1.41
CA ASP A 49 17.82 -11.61 0.86
C ASP A 49 17.23 -12.85 0.18
N LYS A 50 17.77 -13.19 -1.00
CA LYS A 50 17.37 -14.34 -1.82
C LYS A 50 15.97 -14.25 -2.44
N ALA A 51 15.28 -13.11 -2.35
CA ALA A 51 14.04 -12.89 -3.09
C ALA A 51 14.32 -12.48 -4.55
N SER A 52 13.52 -13.01 -5.48
CA SER A 52 13.55 -12.57 -6.89
C SER A 52 12.74 -11.29 -7.03
N VAL A 53 13.33 -10.25 -7.63
CA VAL A 53 12.66 -8.95 -7.82
C VAL A 53 11.40 -9.09 -8.69
N LEU A 54 11.45 -9.89 -9.75
CA LEU A 54 10.32 -10.08 -10.68
C LEU A 54 9.16 -10.81 -10.00
N TYR A 55 9.39 -12.01 -9.49
CA TYR A 55 8.35 -12.82 -8.84
C TYR A 55 7.86 -12.17 -7.53
N GLY A 56 8.78 -11.62 -6.74
CA GLY A 56 8.47 -10.93 -5.51
C GLY A 56 7.63 -9.66 -5.71
N SER A 57 7.81 -8.94 -6.83
CA SER A 57 6.97 -7.78 -7.16
C SER A 57 5.52 -8.18 -7.45
N TYR A 58 5.32 -9.32 -8.12
CA TYR A 58 3.97 -9.84 -8.37
C TYR A 58 3.30 -10.28 -7.07
N ALA A 59 4.03 -11.04 -6.24
CA ALA A 59 3.57 -11.48 -4.92
C ALA A 59 3.22 -10.27 -4.03
N ARG A 60 4.06 -9.23 -4.02
CA ARG A 60 3.81 -7.97 -3.32
C ARG A 60 2.49 -7.34 -3.73
N ASN A 61 2.23 -7.20 -5.03
CA ASN A 61 1.00 -6.55 -5.50
C ASN A 61 -0.24 -7.35 -5.08
N SER A 62 -0.18 -8.68 -5.16
CA SER A 62 -1.27 -9.56 -4.69
C SER A 62 -1.50 -9.41 -3.18
N LEU A 63 -0.42 -9.39 -2.39
CA LEU A 63 -0.46 -9.24 -0.94
C LEU A 63 -0.95 -7.85 -0.52
N ALA A 64 -0.50 -6.79 -1.20
CA ALA A 64 -0.95 -5.43 -0.99
C ALA A 64 -2.46 -5.30 -1.15
N ILE A 65 -3.03 -5.91 -2.20
CA ILE A 65 -4.49 -5.97 -2.41
C ILE A 65 -5.17 -6.79 -1.31
N LYS A 66 -4.65 -7.98 -0.99
CA LYS A 66 -5.19 -8.86 0.07
C LYS A 66 -5.28 -8.12 1.41
N TRP A 67 -4.22 -7.41 1.79
CA TRP A 67 -4.16 -6.65 3.04
C TRP A 67 -5.03 -5.40 3.07
N LEU A 68 -5.40 -4.84 1.92
CA LEU A 68 -6.36 -3.72 1.88
C LEU A 68 -7.76 -4.14 2.37
N PHE A 69 -8.13 -5.40 2.15
CA PHE A 69 -9.49 -5.87 2.42
C PHE A 69 -9.58 -6.90 3.55
N LYS A 70 -8.49 -7.58 3.89
CA LYS A 70 -8.48 -8.66 4.88
C LYS A 70 -7.27 -8.59 5.80
N ASN A 71 -7.48 -8.84 7.09
CA ASN A 71 -6.38 -9.07 8.02
C ASN A 71 -5.78 -10.47 7.76
N PRO A 72 -4.45 -10.61 7.68
CA PRO A 72 -3.86 -11.94 7.63
C PRO A 72 -4.00 -12.63 8.99
N GLN A 73 -4.16 -13.96 8.97
CA GLN A 73 -4.41 -14.76 10.18
C GLN A 73 -3.28 -14.64 11.21
N TRP A 74 -2.03 -14.57 10.74
CA TRP A 74 -0.86 -14.41 11.61
C TRP A 74 -0.86 -13.08 12.39
N ALA A 75 -1.50 -12.04 11.86
CA ALA A 75 -1.55 -10.74 12.53
C ALA A 75 -2.65 -10.63 13.59
N GLU A 76 -3.54 -11.63 13.75
CA GLU A 76 -4.69 -11.54 14.66
C GLU A 76 -4.30 -11.26 16.12
N HIS A 77 -3.15 -11.79 16.54
CA HIS A 77 -2.63 -11.62 17.90
C HIS A 77 -1.60 -10.48 18.02
N GLU A 78 -1.22 -9.86 16.90
CA GLU A 78 -0.17 -8.85 16.80
C GLU A 78 -0.77 -7.43 16.77
N ARG A 79 -1.05 -6.88 17.97
CA ARG A 79 -1.74 -5.59 18.12
C ARG A 79 -1.10 -4.45 17.34
N GLU A 80 0.24 -4.40 17.28
CA GLU A 80 0.96 -3.36 16.53
C GLU A 80 0.80 -3.52 15.01
N VAL A 81 0.83 -4.75 14.51
CA VAL A 81 0.63 -5.03 13.08
C VAL A 81 -0.79 -4.67 12.66
N ILE A 82 -1.79 -4.96 13.49
CA ILE A 82 -3.18 -4.56 13.23
C ILE A 82 -3.31 -3.03 13.12
N LYS A 83 -2.63 -2.27 13.99
CA LYS A 83 -2.59 -0.80 13.87
C LYS A 83 -1.93 -0.36 12.58
N TRP A 84 -0.82 -0.98 12.17
CA TRP A 84 -0.15 -0.64 10.92
C TRP A 84 -1.02 -0.97 9.70
N LEU A 85 -1.71 -2.12 9.69
CA LEU A 85 -2.68 -2.49 8.64
C LEU A 85 -3.84 -1.49 8.56
N TYR A 86 -4.34 -1.03 9.70
CA TYR A 86 -5.36 0.02 9.74
C TYR A 86 -4.88 1.31 9.08
N TRP A 87 -3.69 1.79 9.44
CA TRP A 87 -3.12 3.00 8.85
C TRP A 87 -2.80 2.84 7.37
N TYR A 88 -2.23 1.70 6.97
CA TYR A 88 -1.98 1.38 5.57
C TYR A 88 -3.26 1.48 4.73
N ARG A 89 -4.36 0.89 5.20
CA ARG A 89 -5.68 0.98 4.52
C ARG A 89 -6.18 2.41 4.43
N ARG A 90 -6.15 3.15 5.55
CA ARG A 90 -6.62 4.54 5.60
C ARG A 90 -5.85 5.42 4.62
N LEU A 91 -4.51 5.36 4.65
CA LEU A 91 -3.67 6.15 3.75
C LEU A 91 -3.92 5.78 2.29
N THR A 92 -4.05 4.49 1.99
CA THR A 92 -4.33 4.01 0.63
C THR A 92 -5.69 4.51 0.12
N PHE A 93 -6.75 4.41 0.94
CA PHE A 93 -8.06 4.90 0.54
C PHE A 93 -8.10 6.43 0.41
N VAL A 94 -7.44 7.18 1.31
CA VAL A 94 -7.34 8.64 1.19
C VAL A 94 -6.61 9.02 -0.10
N PHE A 95 -5.53 8.33 -0.45
CA PHE A 95 -4.80 8.57 -1.68
C PHE A 95 -5.69 8.33 -2.92
N PHE A 96 -6.33 7.16 -3.02
CA PHE A 96 -7.19 6.85 -4.18
C PHE A 96 -8.40 7.77 -4.26
N ALA A 97 -9.07 8.07 -3.13
CA ALA A 97 -10.17 9.02 -3.11
C ALA A 97 -9.71 10.40 -3.58
N GLY A 98 -8.55 10.87 -3.14
CA GLY A 98 -7.96 12.13 -3.60
C GLY A 98 -7.76 12.14 -5.12
N VAL A 99 -7.11 11.12 -5.68
CA VAL A 99 -6.90 10.99 -7.13
C VAL A 99 -8.22 11.00 -7.89
N ILE A 100 -9.23 10.25 -7.42
CA ILE A 100 -10.55 10.18 -8.08
C ILE A 100 -11.26 11.54 -8.02
N ILE A 101 -11.28 12.20 -6.85
CA ILE A 101 -11.89 13.53 -6.70
C ILE A 101 -11.23 14.52 -7.66
N GLN A 102 -9.90 14.52 -7.72
CA GLN A 102 -9.15 15.40 -8.61
C GLN A 102 -9.47 15.13 -10.09
N PHE A 103 -9.54 13.85 -10.48
CA PHE A 103 -9.94 13.48 -11.84
C PHE A 103 -11.35 13.97 -12.18
N LEU A 104 -12.32 13.79 -11.27
CA LEU A 104 -13.71 14.24 -11.46
C LEU A 104 -13.81 15.76 -11.60
N ILE A 105 -13.02 16.52 -10.83
CA ILE A 105 -12.98 17.99 -10.94
C ILE A 105 -12.53 18.40 -12.35
N GLU A 106 -11.45 17.82 -12.88
CA GLU A 106 -10.97 18.16 -14.22
C GLU A 106 -11.93 17.70 -15.32
N LEU A 107 -12.58 16.54 -15.14
CA LEU A 107 -13.61 16.06 -16.06
C LEU A 107 -14.80 17.02 -16.12
N ILE A 108 -15.28 17.51 -14.97
CA ILE A 108 -16.39 18.47 -14.89
C ILE A 108 -16.00 19.80 -15.56
N LYS A 109 -14.78 20.32 -15.29
CA LYS A 109 -14.29 21.53 -15.96
C LYS A 109 -14.25 21.38 -17.47
N TRP A 110 -13.78 20.23 -17.95
CA TRP A 110 -13.74 19.93 -19.38
C TRP A 110 -15.15 19.86 -19.99
N LEU A 111 -16.11 19.23 -19.30
CA LEU A 111 -17.49 19.15 -19.76
C LEU A 111 -18.18 20.53 -19.82
N VAL A 112 -17.99 21.37 -18.81
CA VAL A 112 -18.63 22.69 -18.73
C VAL A 112 -17.94 23.72 -19.62
N GLY A 113 -16.61 23.67 -19.76
CA GLY A 113 -15.85 24.62 -20.57
C GLY A 113 -15.91 24.38 -22.08
N ASN A 114 -16.48 23.26 -22.52
CA ASN A 114 -16.74 22.95 -23.94
C ASN A 114 -18.23 23.12 -24.32
N ILE A 115 -19.03 23.75 -23.44
CA ILE A 115 -20.40 24.23 -23.74
C ILE A 115 -20.32 25.73 -24.02
#